data_AF-A0A0M3IPQ0-F1
#
_entry.id   AF-A0A0M3IPQ0-F1
#
_cell.length_a   1.000
_cell.length_b   1.000
_cell.length_c   1.000
_cell.angle_alpha   90.00
_cell.angle_beta   90.00
_cell.angle_gamma   90.00
#
_symmetry.space_group_name_H-M   'P 1'
#
loop_
_entity.id
_entity.type
_entity.pdbx_description
1 polymer ?
#
loop_
_entity_poly.entity_id
_entity_poly.type
_entity_poly.pdbx_seq_one_letter_code
_entity_poly.pdbx_strand_id
1 'polypeptide(L)' 'MLARHSMASGPTRFGRLLLLLPLLRTVGADKIEKMFFEATFGNMSIEKMICKMYKG' A
#
# COMPACT_ATOMS: atom_id res chain seq x y z
N MET A 1 18.54 2.09 18.96
CA MET A 1 19.16 2.00 17.61
C MET A 1 18.15 2.26 16.46
N LEU A 2 17.08 3.05 16.66
CA LEU A 2 16.05 3.34 15.62
C LEU A 2 16.14 4.75 15.02
N ALA A 3 16.89 5.66 15.65
CA ALA A 3 16.99 7.06 15.20
C ALA A 3 17.80 7.24 13.90
N ARG A 4 18.68 6.29 13.56
CA ARG A 4 19.60 6.41 12.41
C ARG A 4 18.91 6.30 11.05
N HIS A 5 17.69 5.74 10.99
CA HIS A 5 16.92 5.62 9.75
C HIS A 5 16.06 6.86 9.41
N SER A 6 15.84 7.79 10.35
CA SER A 6 15.02 8.99 10.10
C SER A 6 15.85 10.19 9.60
N MET A 7 17.18 10.10 9.64
CA MET A 7 18.08 11.26 9.65
C MET A 7 18.86 11.52 8.34
N ALA A 8 18.48 10.89 7.22
CA ALA A 8 19.14 11.14 5.93
C ALA A 8 18.16 11.57 4.82
N SER A 9 16.99 12.06 5.18
CA SER A 9 16.05 12.67 4.23
C SER A 9 15.97 14.15 4.53
N GLY A 10 16.32 15.00 3.56
CA GLY A 10 16.28 16.45 3.73
C GLY A 10 14.91 16.98 4.22
N PRO A 11 14.83 18.29 4.57
CA PRO A 11 13.66 18.92 5.20
C PRO A 11 12.34 18.73 4.44
N THR A 12 12.39 18.34 3.17
CA THR A 12 11.22 18.09 2.32
C THR A 12 10.62 16.69 2.43
N ARG A 13 11.15 15.75 3.26
CA ARG A 13 10.63 14.35 3.31
C ARG A 13 9.15 14.30 3.64
N PHE A 14 8.75 15.00 4.71
CA PHE A 14 7.37 15.02 5.16
C PHE A 14 6.44 15.57 4.07
N GLY A 15 6.82 16.70 3.46
CA GLY A 15 6.05 17.30 2.36
C GLY A 15 5.90 16.35 1.15
N ARG A 16 6.98 15.67 0.74
CA ARG A 16 6.91 14.69 -0.35
C ARG A 16 6.00 13.51 -0.02
N LEU A 17 6.05 13.00 1.22
CA LEU A 17 5.15 11.94 1.67
C LEU A 17 3.70 12.38 1.62
N LEU A 18 3.38 13.59 2.11
CA LEU A 18 2.03 14.13 2.03
C LEU A 18 1.52 14.25 0.58
N LEU A 19 2.39 14.64 -0.35
CA LEU A 19 2.05 14.73 -1.78
C LEU A 19 1.95 13.34 -2.46
N LEU A 20 2.62 12.32 -1.93
CA LEU A 20 2.50 10.93 -2.41
C LEU A 20 1.18 10.26 -1.99
N LEU A 21 0.59 10.66 -0.85
CA LEU A 21 -0.66 10.05 -0.38
C LEU A 21 -1.82 10.19 -1.39
N PRO A 22 -2.08 11.35 -2.00
CA PRO A 22 -3.06 11.46 -3.09
C PRO A 22 -2.69 10.65 -4.33
N LEU A 23 -1.40 10.60 -4.70
CA LEU A 23 -0.94 9.83 -5.85
C LEU A 23 -1.15 8.33 -5.66
N LEU A 24 -1.04 7.82 -4.43
CA LEU A 24 -1.37 6.43 -4.13
C LEU A 24 -2.85 6.10 -4.41
N ARG A 25 -3.76 7.08 -4.29
CA ARG A 25 -5.19 6.88 -4.60
C ARG A 25 -5.49 6.81 -6.09
N THR A 26 -4.56 7.17 -6.98
CA THR A 26 -4.78 7.07 -8.43
C THR A 26 -4.71 5.63 -8.93
N VAL A 27 -4.14 4.71 -8.13
CA VAL A 27 -4.09 3.29 -8.45
C VAL A 27 -5.33 2.61 -7.86
N GLY A 28 -6.20 2.10 -8.73
CA GLY A 28 -7.42 1.40 -8.33
C GLY A 28 -7.15 0.00 -7.79
N ALA A 29 -8.00 -0.47 -6.87
CA ALA A 29 -7.90 -1.80 -6.26
C ALA A 29 -7.92 -2.93 -7.30
N ASP A 30 -8.79 -2.86 -8.33
CA ASP A 30 -8.86 -3.85 -9.43
C ASP A 30 -7.52 -4.03 -10.16
N LYS A 31 -6.77 -2.95 -10.37
CA LYS A 31 -5.44 -3.03 -11.00
C LYS A 31 -4.44 -3.75 -10.10
N ILE A 32 -4.49 -3.48 -8.80
CA ILE A 32 -3.65 -4.13 -7.81
C ILE A 32 -4.00 -5.62 -7.73
N GLU A 33 -5.29 -5.95 -7.71
CA GLU A 33 -5.80 -7.33 -7.71
C GLU A 33 -5.25 -8.13 -8.89
N LYS A 34 -5.45 -7.64 -10.12
CA LYS A 34 -4.98 -8.31 -11.34
C LYS A 34 -3.46 -8.49 -11.37
N MET A 35 -2.71 -7.48 -10.93
CA MET A 35 -1.26 -7.47 -11.08
C MET A 35 -0.54 -8.29 -10.00
N PHE A 36 -1.10 -8.38 -8.79
CA PHE A 36 -0.40 -8.97 -7.64
C PHE A 36 -1.13 -10.14 -6.97
N PHE A 37 -2.46 -10.25 -7.11
CA PHE A 37 -3.27 -11.20 -6.34
C PHE A 37 -3.93 -12.28 -7.20
N GLU A 38 -4.31 -11.97 -8.45
CA GLU A 38 -5.05 -12.88 -9.33
C GLU A 38 -4.30 -14.21 -9.56
N ALA A 39 -2.98 -14.17 -9.71
CA ALA A 39 -2.16 -15.37 -9.89
C ALA A 39 -2.18 -16.31 -8.66
N THR A 40 -2.35 -15.79 -7.45
CA THR A 40 -2.24 -16.55 -6.19
C THR A 40 -3.61 -16.89 -5.61
N PHE A 41 -4.57 -15.98 -5.72
CA PHE A 41 -5.88 -16.05 -5.07
C PHE A 41 -7.04 -16.16 -6.06
N GLY A 42 -6.75 -16.18 -7.37
CA GLY A 42 -7.74 -16.24 -8.43
C GLY A 42 -8.71 -15.06 -8.39
N ASN A 43 -10.00 -15.34 -8.54
CA ASN A 43 -11.07 -14.34 -8.56
C ASN A 43 -11.51 -13.83 -7.17
N MET A 44 -10.73 -14.10 -6.12
CA MET A 44 -11.02 -13.57 -4.79
C MET A 44 -10.59 -12.10 -4.70
N SER A 45 -11.57 -11.19 -4.56
CA SER A 45 -11.27 -9.78 -4.31
C SER A 45 -10.47 -9.57 -3.00
N ILE A 46 -9.54 -8.61 -3.02
CA ILE A 46 -8.73 -8.16 -1.88
C ILE A 46 -9.62 -7.84 -0.67
N GLU A 47 -10.79 -7.22 -0.86
CA GLU A 47 -11.70 -6.92 0.27
C GLU A 47 -12.18 -8.19 0.98
N LYS A 48 -12.51 -9.23 0.20
CA LYS A 48 -12.94 -10.53 0.73
C LYS A 48 -11.77 -11.26 1.40
N MET A 49 -10.57 -11.17 0.82
CA MET A 49 -9.36 -11.72 1.41
C MET A 49 -9.07 -11.07 2.76
N ILE A 50 -9.05 -9.74 2.83
CA ILE A 50 -8.85 -8.98 4.07
C ILE A 50 -9.92 -9.37 5.10
N CYS A 51 -11.20 -9.35 4.71
CA CYS A 51 -12.28 -9.78 5.60
C CYS A 51 -12.05 -11.20 6.15
N LYS A 52 -11.56 -12.13 5.33
CA LYS A 52 -11.24 -13.50 5.75
C LYS A 52 -10.05 -13.54 6.73
N MET A 53 -9.05 -12.69 6.56
CA MET A 53 -7.88 -12.62 7.44
C MET A 53 -8.20 -12.06 8.83
N TYR A 54 -9.13 -11.10 8.91
CA TYR A 54 -9.48 -10.43 10.18
C TYR A 54 -10.68 -11.04 10.92
N LYS A 55 -11.50 -11.85 10.25
CA LYS A 55 -12.61 -12.58 10.87
C LYS A 55 -12.19 -13.95 11.44
N GLY A 56 -10.88 -14.17 11.60
CA GLY A 56 -10.29 -15.34 12.25
C GLY A 56 -10.30 -15.24 13.76
#